data_AF-A0A3C0EIU1-F1
#
_entry.id   AF-A0A3C0EIU1-F1
#
_cell.length_a   1.000
_cell.length_b   1.000
_cell.length_c   1.000
_cell.angle_alpha   90.00
_cell.angle_beta   90.00
_cell.angle_gamma   90.00
#
_symmetry.space_group_name_H-M   'P 1'
#
loop_
_entity.id
_entity.type
_entity.pdbx_description
1 polymer ?
#
loop_
_entity_poly.entity_id
_entity_poly.type
_entity_poly.pdbx_seq_one_letter_code
_entity_poly.pdbx_strand_id
1 'polypeptide(L)' 'IKQLAEMVIELTGSSSKIINMPLPKDDPTQRKPVITQAQEKLGWEPKVDLREGLTKTIAYFKSINLDDYRKPTDHEVQ' A
#
# COMPACT_ATOMS: atom_id res chain seq x y z
N ILE A 1 -4.52 -0.74 -10.05
CA ILE A 1 -4.59 0.00 -8.76
C ILE A 1 -6.02 0.16 -8.21
N LYS A 2 -7.04 0.40 -9.06
CA LYS A 2 -8.45 0.57 -8.64
C LYS A 2 -8.96 -0.49 -7.63
N GLN A 3 -8.74 -1.78 -7.91
CA GLN A 3 -9.15 -2.88 -7.02
C GLN A 3 -8.58 -2.76 -5.60
N LEU A 4 -7.34 -2.27 -5.45
CA LEU A 4 -6.71 -2.05 -4.15
C LEU A 4 -7.40 -0.90 -3.40
N ALA A 5 -7.70 0.21 -4.09
CA ALA A 5 -8.41 1.34 -3.50
C ALA A 5 -9.83 0.96 -3.05
N GLU A 6 -10.55 0.17 -3.86
CA GLU A 6 -11.87 -0.36 -3.51
C GLU A 6 -11.80 -1.25 -2.27
N MET A 7 -10.83 -2.16 -2.18
CA MET A 7 -10.64 -3.02 -1.02
C MET A 7 -10.31 -2.22 0.24
N VAL A 8 -9.53 -1.16 0.15
CA VAL A 8 -9.24 -0.27 1.29
C VAL A 8 -10.52 0.43 1.76
N ILE A 9 -11.35 0.96 0.86
CA ILE A 9 -12.64 1.57 1.21
C ILE A 9 -13.54 0.54 1.90
N GLU A 10 -13.65 -0.66 1.33
CA GLU A 10 -14.44 -1.76 1.91
C GLU A 10 -13.97 -2.12 3.32
N LEU A 11 -12.67 -2.37 3.52
CA LEU A 11 -12.10 -2.79 4.79
C LEU A 11 -12.13 -1.70 5.88
N THR A 12 -12.08 -0.44 5.47
CA THR A 12 -12.13 0.70 6.41
C THR A 12 -13.56 1.16 6.72
N GLY A 13 -14.53 0.85 5.85
CA GLY A 13 -15.87 1.42 5.90
C GLY A 13 -15.91 2.91 5.55
N SER A 14 -14.89 3.42 4.83
CA SER A 14 -14.76 4.83 4.51
C SER A 14 -15.81 5.30 3.49
N SER A 15 -16.21 6.57 3.59
CA SER A 15 -17.04 7.27 2.59
C SER A 15 -16.22 7.99 1.51
N SER A 16 -14.90 7.79 1.48
CA SER A 16 -14.01 8.40 0.49
C SER A 16 -14.41 8.04 -0.95
N LYS A 17 -14.28 9.02 -1.86
CA LYS A 17 -14.51 8.82 -3.29
C LYS A 17 -13.20 8.42 -3.98
N ILE A 18 -13.28 7.51 -4.95
CA ILE A 18 -12.16 7.20 -5.85
C ILE A 18 -12.16 8.23 -6.99
N ILE A 19 -11.06 8.96 -7.14
CA ILE A 19 -10.84 9.94 -8.21
C ILE A 19 -9.64 9.47 -9.06
N ASN A 20 -9.79 9.46 -10.38
CA ASN A 20 -8.70 9.12 -11.29
C ASN A 20 -7.97 10.39 -11.71
N MET A 21 -6.67 10.43 -11.47
CA MET A 21 -5.77 11.51 -11.87
C MET A 21 -4.78 10.99 -12.94
N PRO A 22 -4.16 11.87 -13.73
CA PRO A 22 -3.11 11.48 -14.67
C PRO A 22 -1.96 10.73 -13.97
N LEU A 23 -1.40 9.74 -14.66
CA LEU A 23 -0.23 9.00 -14.16
C LEU A 23 1.00 9.93 -14.13
N PRO A 24 1.78 9.96 -13.04
CA PRO A 24 3.07 10.65 -13.03
C PRO A 24 4.01 10.10 -14.13
N LYS A 25 4.81 10.98 -14.74
CA LYS A 25 5.65 10.62 -15.90
C LYS A 25 6.63 9.47 -15.62
N ASP A 26 7.14 9.39 -14.39
CA ASP A 26 8.18 8.44 -13.99
C ASP A 26 7.62 7.17 -13.31
N ASP A 27 6.28 7.04 -13.23
CA ASP A 27 5.67 5.87 -12.60
C ASP A 27 5.45 4.73 -13.60
N PRO A 28 6.00 3.52 -13.34
CA PRO A 28 5.73 2.36 -14.16
C PRO A 28 4.29 1.90 -14.00
N THR A 29 3.67 1.51 -15.12
CA THR A 29 2.28 1.03 -15.16
C THR A 29 2.09 -0.34 -14.49
N GLN A 30 3.15 -1.13 -14.38
CA GLN A 30 3.12 -2.45 -13.78
C GLN A 30 4.42 -2.79 -13.05
N ARG A 31 4.29 -3.45 -11.89
CA ARG A 31 5.39 -4.05 -11.13
C ARG A 31 4.99 -5.47 -10.74
N LYS A 32 5.78 -6.47 -11.13
CA LYS A 32 5.58 -7.89 -10.77
C LYS A 32 6.93 -8.59 -10.63
N PRO A 33 7.49 -8.70 -9.41
CA PRO A 33 8.78 -9.33 -9.20
C PRO A 33 8.70 -10.85 -9.46
N VAL A 34 9.74 -11.39 -10.09
CA VAL A 34 9.99 -12.84 -10.13
C VAL A 34 10.77 -13.21 -8.88
N ILE A 35 10.21 -14.05 -8.01
CA ILE A 35 10.75 -14.36 -6.68
C ILE A 35 11.48 -15.71 -6.60
N THR A 36 11.71 -16.37 -7.74
CA THR A 36 12.31 -17.70 -7.84
C THR A 36 13.64 -17.81 -7.08
N GLN A 37 14.51 -16.80 -7.19
CA GLN A 37 15.80 -16.83 -6.50
C GLN A 37 15.66 -16.84 -4.97
N ALA A 38 14.67 -16.13 -4.41
CA ALA A 38 14.42 -16.11 -2.97
C ALA A 38 13.82 -17.45 -2.50
N GLN A 39 12.95 -18.06 -3.31
CA GLN A 39 12.39 -19.38 -3.04
C GLN A 39 13.49 -20.45 -3.03
N GLU A 40 14.33 -20.49 -4.07
CA GLU A 40 15.37 -21.52 -4.23
C GLU A 40 16.51 -21.40 -3.21
N LYS A 41 16.98 -20.18 -2.95
CA LYS A 41 18.18 -19.96 -2.12
C LYS A 41 17.85 -19.80 -0.63
N LEU A 42 16.67 -19.28 -0.31
CA LEU A 42 16.30 -18.94 1.06
C LEU A 42 15.10 -19.74 1.57
N GLY A 43 14.45 -20.55 0.72
CA GLY A 43 13.18 -21.19 1.07
C GLY A 43 12.09 -20.16 1.40
N TRP A 44 12.22 -18.94 0.87
CA TRP A 44 11.38 -17.81 1.25
C TRP A 44 10.25 -17.61 0.25
N GLU A 45 9.05 -17.36 0.78
CA GLU A 45 7.88 -16.94 0.03
C GLU A 45 6.97 -16.06 0.91
N PRO A 46 6.11 -15.21 0.33
CA PRO A 46 5.12 -14.45 1.10
C PRO A 46 4.11 -15.40 1.74
N LYS A 47 3.87 -15.21 3.05
CA LYS A 47 2.93 -16.02 3.84
C LYS A 47 1.66 -15.28 4.26
N VAL A 48 1.62 -13.98 4.00
CA VAL A 48 0.52 -13.09 4.42
C VAL A 48 -0.21 -12.65 3.18
N ASP A 49 -1.50 -12.95 3.11
CA ASP A 49 -2.35 -12.52 2.01
C ASP A 49 -2.57 -11.01 2.05
N LEU A 50 -2.83 -10.43 0.88
CA LEU A 50 -3.05 -8.98 0.74
C LEU A 50 -4.11 -8.46 1.73
N ARG A 51 -5.27 -9.13 1.80
CA ARG A 51 -6.37 -8.70 2.66
C ARG A 51 -5.99 -8.77 4.13
N GLU A 52 -5.31 -9.83 4.56
CA GLU A 52 -4.82 -9.98 5.93
C GLU A 52 -3.81 -8.87 6.30
N GLY A 53 -2.85 -8.62 5.41
CA GLY A 53 -1.86 -7.55 5.57
C GLY A 53 -2.50 -6.16 5.67
N LEU A 54 -3.53 -5.90 4.84
CA LEU A 54 -4.30 -4.66 4.89
C LEU A 54 -5.08 -4.53 6.19
N THR A 55 -5.76 -5.58 6.67
CA THR A 55 -6.47 -5.55 7.95
C THR A 55 -5.54 -5.21 9.11
N LYS A 56 -4.35 -5.81 9.17
CA LYS A 56 -3.33 -5.52 10.19
C LYS A 56 -2.84 -4.06 10.10
N THR A 57 -2.59 -3.58 8.88
CA THR A 57 -2.19 -2.19 8.62
C THR A 57 -3.26 -1.20 9.08
N ILE A 58 -4.53 -1.46 8.76
CA ILE A 58 -5.66 -0.62 9.17
C ILE A 58 -5.78 -0.60 10.71
N ALA A 59 -5.64 -1.75 11.36
CA ALA A 59 -5.68 -1.83 12.83
C ALA A 59 -4.57 -0.98 13.47
N TYR A 60 -3.35 -1.02 12.93
CA TYR A 60 -2.26 -0.16 13.36
C TYR A 60 -2.59 1.34 13.21
N PHE A 61 -3.08 1.76 12.03
CA PHE A 61 -3.42 3.17 11.82
C PHE A 61 -4.59 3.65 12.69
N LYS A 62 -5.49 2.75 13.10
CA LYS A 62 -6.53 3.06 14.09
C LYS A 62 -6.00 3.20 15.52
N SER A 63 -4.84 2.62 15.84
CA SER A 63 -4.27 2.66 17.19
C SER A 63 -3.27 3.79 17.42
N ILE A 64 -2.71 4.38 16.36
CA ILE A 64 -1.76 5.48 16.50
C ILE A 64 -2.48 6.81 16.75
N ASN A 65 -1.83 7.70 17.51
CA ASN A 65 -2.23 9.08 17.59
C ASN A 65 -1.68 9.84 16.39
N LEU A 66 -2.57 10.41 15.57
CA LEU A 66 -2.17 11.21 14.42
C LEU A 66 -1.52 12.55 14.80
N ASP A 67 -1.69 13.03 16.03
CA ASP A 67 -1.00 14.23 16.51
C ASP A 67 0.52 14.02 16.63
N ASP A 68 0.95 12.77 16.81
CA ASP A 68 2.37 12.39 16.82
C ASP A 68 2.95 12.22 15.41
N TYR A 69 2.10 12.26 14.37
CA TYR A 69 2.54 12.16 12.99
C TYR A 69 3.32 13.42 12.59
N ARG A 70 4.62 13.26 12.42
CA ARG A 70 5.48 14.27 11.81
C ARG A 70 5.50 14.04 10.32
N LYS A 71 4.95 14.99 9.56
CA LYS A 71 5.07 14.95 8.09
C LYS A 71 6.55 14.78 7.70
N PRO A 72 6.88 13.89 6.76
CA PRO A 72 8.20 13.88 6.14
C PRO A 72 8.53 15.29 5.64
N THR A 73 9.81 15.65 5.69
CA THR A 73 10.30 16.94 5.19
C THR A 73 9.72 17.19 3.80
N ASP A 74 9.20 18.39 3.55
CA ASP A 74 8.67 18.76 2.25
C ASP A 74 9.81 18.62 1.22
N HIS A 75 9.77 17.54 0.43
CA HIS A 75 10.59 17.44 -0.76
C HIS A 75 9.89 18.26 -1.84
N GLU A 76 10.07 19.58 -1.80
CA GLU A 76 9.83 20.40 -2.99
C GLU A 76 10.79 19.88 -4.07
N VAL A 77 10.22 19.19 -5.05
CA VAL A 77 10.94 18.77 -6.25
C VAL A 77 11.30 20.05 -7.02
N GLN A 78 12.59 20.36 -7.09
CA GLN A 78 13.14 21.31 -8.06
C GLN A 78 12.94 20.79 -9.49
#